data_AF-A0A9Q0X9U4-F1
#
_entry.id   AF-A0A9Q0X9U4-F1
#
_cell.length_a   1.000
_cell.length_b   1.000
_cell.length_c   1.000
_cell.angle_alpha   90.00
_cell.angle_beta   90.00
_cell.angle_gamma   90.00
#
_symmetry.space_group_name_H-M   'P 1'
#
loop_
_entity.id
_entity.type
_entity.pdbx_description
1 polymer ?
#
loop_
_entity_poly.entity_id
_entity_poly.type
_entity_poly.pdbx_seq_one_letter_code
_entity_poly.pdbx_strand_id
1 'polypeptide(L)'
;MTYVSCFYHAFAGAEQAETAANCICKVLAVNQENEKLASEPSPLFGRLLEWIWRTVPWLENRTTKKSMSTMQRKLEDFRDYRQVRKPPCVQEKRQLEISFNSLQSKLHLSIWPAFMPSEGKMVSDIANAWKGLEQVEKGYEEWLLTEIRRLERLDHLTEKFKQKATPCMKTGPEEEMLSQKDYESASVDEIRALMRKHEAFESDLAAHQERVGQIAAIAQELNELDYHDAASVNSRCQAICDHWDTLGTLTQKRRDALEVRKRQWHQGIQSRLGRGAPGMEGSAHRTFILPRILFILRGSAVTEVPLNKVDHNITAMLKKWLYLPKRTTNDILRGPVQKGGAATPKIGDFQD
;
A
#
# COMPACT_ATOMS: atom_id res chain seq x y z
N MET A 1 -84.64 -73.89 13.67
CA MET A 1 -83.58 -73.01 13.14
C MET A 1 -83.34 -71.74 13.99
N THR A 2 -84.33 -71.22 14.73
CA THR A 2 -84.19 -70.01 15.59
C THR A 2 -83.36 -70.21 16.86
N TYR A 3 -83.48 -71.37 17.53
CA TYR A 3 -82.72 -71.67 18.76
C TYR A 3 -81.20 -71.68 18.52
N VAL A 4 -80.73 -72.38 17.48
CA VAL A 4 -79.31 -72.45 17.10
C VAL A 4 -78.75 -71.08 16.67
N SER A 5 -79.57 -70.24 16.02
CA SER A 5 -79.21 -68.87 15.64
C SER A 5 -78.99 -67.97 16.87
N CYS A 6 -79.79 -68.11 17.94
CA CYS A 6 -79.59 -67.33 19.16
C CYS A 6 -78.27 -67.67 19.88
N PHE A 7 -77.90 -68.95 19.95
CA PHE A 7 -76.58 -69.35 20.49
C PHE A 7 -75.44 -68.84 19.62
N TYR A 8 -75.57 -68.91 18.28
CA TYR A 8 -74.55 -68.37 17.38
C TYR A 8 -74.38 -66.86 17.56
N HIS A 9 -75.44 -66.08 17.72
CA HIS A 9 -75.34 -64.64 18.00
C HIS A 9 -74.71 -64.35 19.37
N ALA A 10 -74.95 -65.17 20.39
CA ALA A 10 -74.33 -65.02 21.71
C ALA A 10 -72.81 -65.32 21.67
N PHE A 11 -72.40 -66.40 21.01
CA PHE A 11 -70.98 -66.73 20.84
C PHE A 11 -70.25 -65.80 19.87
N ALA A 12 -70.89 -65.43 18.75
CA ALA A 12 -70.38 -64.42 17.82
C ALA A 12 -70.27 -63.04 18.48
N GLY A 13 -71.16 -62.70 19.41
CA GLY A 13 -71.06 -61.48 20.20
C GLY A 13 -69.81 -61.44 21.09
N ALA A 14 -69.44 -62.58 21.69
CA ALA A 14 -68.20 -62.70 22.47
C ALA A 14 -66.95 -62.59 21.58
N GLU A 15 -66.94 -63.26 20.41
CA GLU A 15 -65.84 -63.18 19.44
C GLU A 15 -65.70 -61.76 18.81
N GLN A 16 -66.82 -61.08 18.58
CA GLN A 16 -66.84 -59.68 18.14
C GLN A 16 -66.28 -58.75 19.22
N ALA A 17 -66.61 -58.97 20.49
CA ALA A 17 -66.05 -58.20 21.60
C ALA A 17 -64.53 -58.40 21.74
N GLU A 18 -64.05 -59.64 21.59
CA GLU A 18 -62.62 -59.96 21.59
C GLU A 18 -61.89 -59.31 20.40
N THR A 19 -62.48 -59.36 19.21
CA THR A 19 -61.93 -58.72 18.01
C THR A 19 -61.87 -57.20 18.17
N ALA A 20 -62.92 -56.59 18.72
CA ALA A 20 -62.95 -55.16 19.02
C ALA A 20 -61.89 -54.76 20.05
N ALA A 21 -61.72 -55.55 21.11
CA ALA A 21 -60.66 -55.34 22.10
C ALA A 21 -59.26 -55.42 21.48
N ASN A 22 -59.01 -56.40 20.62
CA ASN A 22 -57.74 -56.54 19.89
C ASN A 22 -57.48 -55.36 18.95
N CYS A 23 -58.50 -54.83 18.29
CA CYS A 23 -58.41 -53.60 17.50
C CYS A 23 -58.06 -52.38 18.37
N ILE A 24 -58.72 -52.21 19.52
CA ILE A 24 -58.44 -51.13 20.48
C ILE A 24 -57.00 -51.22 20.99
N CYS A 25 -56.53 -52.41 21.36
CA CYS A 25 -55.16 -52.63 21.82
C CYS A 25 -54.11 -52.26 20.76
N LYS A 26 -54.37 -52.57 19.48
CA LYS A 26 -53.48 -52.18 18.37
C LYS A 26 -53.43 -50.66 18.18
N VAL A 27 -54.58 -49.99 18.23
CA VAL A 27 -54.65 -48.53 18.13
C VAL A 27 -53.96 -47.86 19.32
N LEU A 28 -54.15 -48.37 20.54
CA LEU A 28 -53.48 -47.89 21.74
C LEU A 28 -51.96 -48.05 21.66
N ALA A 29 -51.46 -49.19 21.18
CA ALA A 29 -50.03 -49.43 21.02
C ALA A 29 -49.39 -48.42 20.04
N VAL A 30 -50.05 -48.17 18.90
CA VAL A 30 -49.63 -47.15 17.93
C VAL A 30 -49.67 -45.75 18.55
N ASN A 31 -50.70 -45.44 19.35
CA ASN A 31 -50.80 -44.13 20.00
C ASN A 31 -49.70 -43.91 21.05
N GLN A 32 -49.40 -44.92 21.88
CA GLN A 32 -48.29 -44.86 22.83
C GLN A 32 -46.93 -44.68 22.13
N GLU A 33 -46.73 -45.30 20.97
CA GLU A 33 -45.53 -45.10 20.17
C GLU A 33 -45.44 -43.68 19.60
N ASN A 34 -46.57 -43.13 19.14
CA ASN A 34 -46.66 -41.74 18.67
C ASN A 34 -46.38 -40.73 19.79
N GLU A 35 -46.90 -40.95 21.01
CA GLU A 35 -46.61 -40.11 22.17
C GLU A 35 -45.14 -40.14 22.56
N LYS A 36 -44.49 -41.32 22.50
CA LYS A 36 -43.04 -41.44 22.73
C LYS A 36 -42.24 -40.65 21.70
N LEU A 37 -42.55 -40.82 20.41
CA LEU A 37 -41.89 -40.10 19.31
C LEU A 37 -42.14 -38.58 19.35
N ALA A 38 -43.27 -38.15 19.91
CA ALA A 38 -43.57 -36.75 20.16
C ALA A 38 -42.81 -36.16 21.37
N SER A 39 -42.47 -36.99 22.36
CA SER A 39 -41.78 -36.56 23.59
C SER A 39 -40.26 -36.37 23.41
N GLU A 40 -39.61 -37.22 22.60
CA GLU A 40 -38.14 -37.21 22.40
C GLU A 40 -37.57 -35.92 21.80
N PRO A 41 -38.25 -35.24 20.85
CA PRO A 41 -37.76 -33.98 20.30
C PRO A 41 -37.75 -32.84 21.33
N SER A 42 -38.74 -32.75 22.24
CA SER A 42 -38.92 -31.61 23.15
C SER A 42 -37.67 -31.19 23.97
N PRO A 43 -36.90 -32.11 24.61
CA PRO A 43 -35.67 -31.77 25.31
C PRO A 43 -34.52 -31.39 24.37
N LEU A 44 -34.44 -32.00 23.18
CA LEU A 44 -33.43 -31.67 22.16
C LEU A 44 -33.66 -30.27 21.58
N PHE A 45 -34.92 -29.88 21.35
CA PHE A 45 -35.30 -28.51 20.95
C PHE A 45 -34.80 -27.46 21.95
N GLY A 46 -35.03 -27.70 23.25
CA GLY A 46 -34.59 -26.78 24.31
C GLY A 46 -33.07 -26.62 24.38
N ARG A 47 -32.33 -27.74 24.34
CA ARG A 47 -30.87 -27.73 24.36
C ARG A 47 -30.27 -27.00 23.16
N LEU A 48 -30.80 -27.24 21.96
CA LEU A 48 -30.30 -26.61 20.74
C LEU A 48 -30.55 -25.11 20.74
N LEU A 49 -31.75 -24.66 21.12
CA LEU A 49 -32.08 -23.24 21.22
C LEU A 49 -31.24 -22.54 22.29
N GLU A 50 -31.06 -23.15 23.47
CA GLU A 50 -30.20 -22.58 24.52
C GLU A 50 -28.75 -22.45 24.05
N TRP A 51 -28.23 -23.44 23.32
CA TRP A 51 -26.90 -23.37 22.75
C TRP A 51 -26.77 -22.25 21.71
N ILE A 52 -27.74 -22.11 20.79
CA ILE A 52 -27.76 -21.02 19.81
C ILE A 52 -27.77 -19.67 20.54
N TRP A 53 -28.66 -19.49 21.52
CA TRP A 53 -28.80 -18.23 22.26
C TRP A 53 -27.57 -17.87 23.08
N ARG A 54 -26.80 -18.86 23.56
CA ARG A 54 -25.52 -18.60 24.23
C ARG A 54 -24.38 -18.30 23.25
N THR A 55 -24.44 -18.86 22.05
CA THR A 55 -23.37 -18.75 21.05
C THR A 55 -23.47 -17.45 20.26
N VAL A 56 -24.68 -16.97 19.97
CA VAL A 56 -24.91 -15.72 19.21
C VAL A 56 -24.21 -14.51 19.85
N PRO A 57 -24.37 -14.20 21.16
CA PRO A 57 -23.68 -13.07 21.78
C PRO A 57 -22.15 -13.19 21.78
N TRP A 58 -21.62 -14.41 21.84
CA TRP A 58 -20.18 -14.65 21.76
C TRP A 58 -19.63 -14.31 20.37
N LEU A 59 -20.36 -14.65 19.30
CA LEU A 59 -20.00 -14.32 17.92
C LEU A 59 -20.29 -12.85 17.55
N GLU A 60 -21.26 -12.21 18.19
CA GLU A 60 -21.53 -10.77 18.01
C GLU A 60 -20.48 -9.87 18.68
N ASN A 61 -19.67 -10.41 19.59
CA ASN A 61 -18.65 -9.66 20.29
C ASN A 61 -17.45 -9.32 19.37
N ARG A 62 -17.61 -8.25 18.59
CA ARG A 62 -16.60 -7.68 17.68
C ARG A 62 -15.61 -6.74 18.39
N THR A 63 -15.13 -7.11 19.57
CA THR A 63 -14.12 -6.31 20.28
C THR A 63 -12.80 -6.33 19.52
N THR A 64 -12.45 -5.20 18.91
CA THR A 64 -11.15 -4.96 18.28
C THR A 64 -10.07 -4.85 19.36
N LYS A 65 -9.19 -5.84 19.45
CA LYS A 65 -8.02 -5.83 20.32
C LYS A 65 -6.78 -5.47 19.50
N LYS A 66 -5.90 -4.67 20.10
CA LYS A 66 -4.76 -4.04 19.42
C LYS A 66 -3.58 -4.98 19.10
N SER A 67 -3.62 -6.24 19.55
CA SER A 67 -2.48 -7.15 19.48
C SER A 67 -2.74 -8.35 18.58
N MET A 68 -1.82 -8.61 17.65
CA MET A 68 -1.86 -9.75 16.73
C MET A 68 -2.04 -11.09 17.45
N SER A 69 -1.35 -11.30 18.58
CA SER A 69 -1.46 -12.54 19.38
C SER A 69 -2.88 -12.74 19.96
N THR A 70 -3.57 -11.65 20.30
CA THR A 70 -4.95 -11.74 20.81
C THR A 70 -5.94 -12.08 19.71
N MET A 71 -5.71 -11.63 18.48
CA MET A 71 -6.51 -12.00 17.31
C MET A 71 -6.24 -13.44 16.88
N GLN A 72 -4.98 -13.88 16.92
CA GLN A 72 -4.62 -15.29 16.69
C GLN A 72 -5.30 -16.23 17.68
N ARG A 73 -5.38 -15.86 18.97
CA ARG A 73 -6.14 -16.63 19.95
C ARG A 73 -7.63 -16.70 19.61
N LYS A 74 -8.25 -15.58 19.22
CA LYS A 74 -9.66 -15.56 18.77
C LYS A 74 -9.88 -16.43 17.52
N LEU A 75 -8.90 -16.53 16.64
CA LEU A 75 -8.93 -17.43 15.48
C LEU A 75 -8.90 -18.89 15.91
N GLU A 76 -8.06 -19.23 16.88
CA GLU A 76 -8.00 -20.59 17.44
C GLU A 76 -9.30 -20.96 18.14
N ASP A 77 -9.84 -20.07 18.98
CA ASP A 77 -11.16 -20.25 19.61
C ASP A 77 -12.27 -20.47 18.56
N PHE A 78 -12.19 -19.78 17.41
CA PHE A 78 -13.13 -19.96 16.29
C PHE A 78 -12.91 -21.27 15.52
N ARG A 79 -11.67 -21.75 15.40
CA ARG A 79 -11.37 -23.08 14.83
C ARG A 79 -11.91 -24.20 15.71
N ASP A 80 -11.67 -24.13 17.01
CA ASP A 80 -12.20 -25.08 17.99
C ASP A 80 -13.73 -25.10 17.96
N TYR A 81 -14.36 -23.93 17.85
CA TYR A 81 -15.79 -23.81 17.65
C TYR A 81 -16.27 -24.58 16.40
N ARG A 82 -15.63 -24.39 15.25
CA ARG A 82 -16.00 -25.04 13.99
C ARG A 82 -15.72 -26.54 13.97
N GLN A 83 -14.65 -27.00 14.61
CA GLN A 83 -14.20 -28.40 14.55
C GLN A 83 -14.81 -29.29 15.63
N VAL A 84 -15.08 -28.74 16.82
CA VAL A 84 -15.48 -29.54 17.98
C VAL A 84 -16.89 -29.22 18.42
N ARG A 85 -17.25 -27.92 18.52
CA ARG A 85 -18.52 -27.51 19.15
C ARG A 85 -19.71 -27.50 18.19
N LYS A 86 -19.53 -27.04 16.94
CA LYS A 86 -20.59 -26.95 15.93
C LYS A 86 -21.04 -28.31 15.36
N PRO A 87 -20.16 -29.27 15.05
CA PRO A 87 -20.56 -30.56 14.45
C PRO A 87 -21.63 -31.35 15.24
N PRO A 88 -21.56 -31.50 16.58
CA PRO A 88 -22.61 -32.20 17.32
C PRO A 88 -23.97 -31.48 17.23
N CYS A 89 -23.99 -30.14 17.25
CA CYS A 89 -25.24 -29.38 17.12
C CYS A 89 -25.87 -29.49 15.72
N VAL A 90 -25.05 -29.62 14.66
CA VAL A 90 -25.54 -29.92 13.31
C VAL A 90 -26.20 -31.31 13.26
N GLN A 91 -25.58 -32.29 13.93
CA GLN A 91 -26.13 -33.64 14.01
C GLN A 91 -27.44 -33.68 14.81
N GLU A 92 -27.53 -32.95 15.93
CA GLU A 92 -28.75 -32.80 16.72
C GLU A 92 -29.87 -32.14 15.91
N LYS A 93 -29.58 -31.09 15.14
CA LYS A 93 -30.55 -30.47 14.21
C LYS A 93 -31.07 -31.46 13.18
N ARG A 94 -30.17 -32.20 12.51
CA ARG A 94 -30.56 -33.23 11.54
C ARG A 94 -31.43 -34.31 12.19
N GLN A 95 -31.08 -34.75 13.40
CA GLN A 95 -31.85 -35.76 14.13
C GLN A 95 -33.26 -35.27 14.43
N LEU A 96 -33.42 -34.00 14.82
CA LEU A 96 -34.73 -33.37 15.04
C LEU A 96 -35.60 -33.36 13.77
N GLU A 97 -35.02 -33.01 12.62
CA GLU A 97 -35.70 -33.02 11.33
C GLU A 97 -36.16 -34.44 10.94
N ILE A 98 -35.32 -35.45 11.17
CA ILE A 98 -35.66 -36.87 10.92
C ILE A 98 -36.81 -37.32 11.83
N SER A 99 -36.71 -37.06 13.13
CA SER A 99 -37.74 -37.46 14.09
C SER A 99 -39.09 -36.79 13.79
N PHE A 100 -39.08 -35.51 13.42
CA PHE A 100 -40.30 -34.78 13.04
C PHE A 100 -40.93 -35.34 11.74
N ASN A 101 -40.13 -35.57 10.70
CA ASN A 101 -40.61 -36.14 9.43
C ASN A 101 -41.15 -37.56 9.62
N SER A 102 -40.52 -38.36 10.49
CA SER A 102 -40.98 -39.71 10.84
C SER A 102 -42.35 -39.66 11.54
N LEU A 103 -42.50 -38.78 12.54
CA LEU A 103 -43.76 -38.59 13.25
C LEU A 103 -44.87 -38.10 12.31
N GLN A 104 -44.57 -37.12 11.45
CA GLN A 104 -45.52 -36.60 10.47
C GLN A 104 -45.97 -37.69 9.49
N SER A 105 -45.05 -38.51 8.99
CA SER A 105 -45.38 -39.63 8.11
C SER A 105 -46.26 -40.68 8.80
N LYS A 106 -45.98 -41.02 10.06
CA LYS A 106 -46.79 -41.96 10.86
C LYS A 106 -48.19 -41.44 11.13
N LEU A 107 -48.35 -40.14 11.38
CA LEU A 107 -49.64 -39.50 11.61
C LEU A 107 -50.49 -39.42 10.34
N HIS A 108 -49.87 -39.11 9.20
CA HIS A 108 -50.55 -39.11 7.89
C HIS A 108 -51.10 -40.49 7.52
N LEU A 109 -50.33 -41.56 7.75
CA LEU A 109 -50.77 -42.93 7.46
C LEU A 109 -51.91 -43.41 8.38
N SER A 110 -52.02 -42.83 9.58
CA SER A 110 -53.01 -43.22 10.57
C SER A 110 -54.26 -42.33 10.58
N ILE A 111 -54.36 -41.36 9.65
CA ILE A 111 -55.50 -40.42 9.50
C ILE A 111 -55.69 -39.54 10.76
N TRP A 112 -54.64 -39.37 11.56
CA TRP A 112 -54.69 -38.49 12.74
C TRP A 112 -54.37 -37.05 12.35
N PRO A 113 -54.95 -36.05 13.05
CA PRO A 113 -54.58 -34.65 12.87
C PRO A 113 -53.08 -34.46 13.08
N ALA A 114 -52.46 -33.59 12.27
CA ALA A 114 -51.04 -33.32 12.35
C ALA A 114 -50.64 -32.89 13.78
N PHE A 115 -49.62 -33.53 14.33
CA PHE A 115 -49.08 -33.19 15.64
C PHE A 115 -48.41 -31.82 15.55
N MET A 116 -48.93 -30.86 16.32
CA MET A 116 -48.30 -29.56 16.51
C MET A 116 -47.61 -29.54 17.89
N PRO A 117 -46.27 -29.46 17.95
CA PRO A 117 -45.58 -29.18 19.19
C PRO A 117 -46.07 -27.84 19.78
N SER A 118 -46.13 -27.75 21.11
CA SER A 118 -46.54 -26.54 21.86
C SER A 118 -45.96 -25.24 21.28
N GLU A 119 -46.80 -24.18 21.21
CA GLU A 119 -46.46 -22.86 20.67
C GLU A 119 -45.10 -22.35 21.17
N GLY A 120 -44.20 -21.99 20.24
CA GLY A 120 -42.86 -21.44 20.54
C GLY A 120 -41.69 -22.42 20.47
N LYS A 121 -41.92 -23.69 20.10
CA LYS A 121 -40.88 -24.68 19.76
C LYS A 121 -41.11 -25.27 18.38
N MET A 122 -41.49 -24.46 17.40
CA MET A 122 -41.73 -24.96 16.06
C MET A 122 -40.41 -25.27 15.35
N VAL A 123 -40.42 -26.25 14.44
CA VAL A 123 -39.28 -26.58 13.57
C VAL A 123 -38.82 -25.34 12.78
N SER A 124 -39.76 -24.45 12.42
CA SER A 124 -39.49 -23.16 11.77
C SER A 124 -38.68 -22.21 12.65
N ASP A 125 -38.90 -22.19 13.97
CA ASP A 125 -38.20 -21.29 14.89
C ASP A 125 -36.73 -21.70 15.02
N ILE A 126 -36.47 -23.01 15.08
CA ILE A 126 -35.10 -23.54 15.03
C ILE A 126 -34.45 -23.21 13.68
N ALA A 127 -35.16 -23.39 12.56
CA ALA A 127 -34.62 -23.06 11.25
C ALA A 127 -34.24 -21.57 11.15
N ASN A 128 -35.08 -20.68 11.69
CA ASN A 128 -34.82 -19.24 11.73
C ASN A 128 -33.65 -18.88 12.67
N ALA A 129 -33.62 -19.43 13.88
CA ALA A 129 -32.53 -19.22 14.85
C ALA A 129 -31.18 -19.74 14.30
N TRP A 130 -31.21 -20.89 13.62
CA TRP A 130 -30.04 -21.47 12.97
C TRP A 130 -29.54 -20.61 11.79
N LYS A 131 -30.46 -20.10 10.97
CA LYS A 131 -30.13 -19.17 9.88
C LYS A 131 -29.51 -17.88 10.42
N GLY A 132 -30.04 -17.35 11.53
CA GLY A 132 -29.47 -16.20 12.23
C GLY A 132 -28.04 -16.47 12.71
N LEU A 133 -27.82 -17.64 13.33
CA LEU A 133 -26.48 -18.07 13.75
C LEU A 133 -25.50 -18.12 12.57
N GLU A 134 -25.87 -18.73 11.45
CA GLU A 134 -25.01 -18.81 10.25
C GLU A 134 -24.67 -17.43 9.68
N GLN A 135 -25.60 -16.46 9.74
CA GLN A 135 -25.32 -15.08 9.33
C GLN A 135 -24.33 -14.39 10.27
N VAL A 136 -24.51 -14.54 11.58
CA VAL A 136 -23.61 -13.96 12.59
C VAL A 136 -22.22 -14.60 12.47
N GLU A 137 -22.14 -15.92 12.30
CA GLU A 137 -20.87 -16.64 12.05
C GLU A 137 -20.13 -16.09 10.84
N LYS A 138 -20.82 -15.94 9.71
CA LYS A 138 -20.22 -15.39 8.49
C LYS A 138 -19.70 -13.97 8.72
N GLY A 139 -20.49 -13.12 9.37
CA GLY A 139 -20.09 -11.75 9.70
C GLY A 139 -18.91 -11.70 10.68
N TYR A 140 -18.82 -12.62 11.64
CA TYR A 140 -17.69 -12.72 12.56
C TYR A 140 -16.42 -13.20 11.85
N GLU A 141 -16.52 -14.20 10.98
CA GLU A 141 -15.40 -14.69 10.17
C GLU A 141 -14.85 -13.58 9.24
N GLU A 142 -15.73 -12.88 8.53
CA GLU A 142 -15.35 -11.75 7.68
C GLU A 142 -14.66 -10.65 8.47
N TRP A 143 -15.23 -10.27 9.63
CA TRP A 143 -14.64 -9.28 10.52
C TRP A 143 -13.27 -9.72 11.04
N LEU A 144 -13.14 -10.95 11.52
CA LEU A 144 -11.88 -11.48 12.09
C LEU A 144 -10.78 -11.53 11.03
N LEU A 145 -11.08 -12.00 9.82
CA LEU A 145 -10.13 -12.05 8.71
C LEU A 145 -9.70 -10.65 8.26
N THR A 146 -10.64 -9.70 8.21
CA THR A 146 -10.34 -8.30 7.86
C THR A 146 -9.40 -7.68 8.88
N GLU A 147 -9.68 -7.90 10.16
CA GLU A 147 -8.89 -7.36 11.26
C GLU A 147 -7.49 -7.98 11.34
N ILE A 148 -7.35 -9.29 11.10
CA ILE A 148 -6.04 -9.94 11.02
C ILE A 148 -5.20 -9.36 9.87
N ARG A 149 -5.79 -9.21 8.68
CA ARG A 149 -5.09 -8.60 7.53
C ARG A 149 -4.68 -7.15 7.81
N ARG A 150 -5.54 -6.40 8.51
CA ARG A 150 -5.26 -5.02 8.93
C ARG A 150 -4.05 -4.98 9.86
N LEU A 151 -4.01 -5.86 10.88
CA LEU A 151 -2.88 -5.94 11.81
C LEU A 151 -1.58 -6.40 11.12
N GLU A 152 -1.64 -7.38 10.23
CA GLU A 152 -0.47 -7.81 9.45
C GLU A 152 0.09 -6.68 8.58
N ARG A 153 -0.79 -5.89 7.94
CA ARG A 153 -0.39 -4.71 7.18
C ARG A 153 0.25 -3.65 8.08
N LEU A 154 -0.34 -3.39 9.25
CA LEU A 154 0.23 -2.45 10.23
C LEU A 154 1.63 -2.88 10.70
N ASP A 155 1.84 -4.15 11.01
CA ASP A 155 3.14 -4.67 11.43
C ASP A 155 4.18 -4.53 10.32
N HIS A 156 3.80 -4.87 9.08
CA HIS A 156 4.67 -4.72 7.92
C HIS A 156 5.06 -3.25 7.67
N LEU A 157 4.09 -2.34 7.70
CA LEU A 157 4.32 -0.90 7.50
C LEU A 157 5.17 -0.30 8.62
N THR A 158 4.92 -0.70 9.87
CA THR A 158 5.70 -0.24 11.01
C THR A 158 7.16 -0.65 10.88
N GLU A 159 7.42 -1.90 10.49
CA GLU A 159 8.78 -2.39 10.26
C GLU A 159 9.45 -1.67 9.10
N LYS A 160 8.73 -1.49 7.98
CA LYS A 160 9.22 -0.74 6.82
C LYS A 160 9.54 0.73 7.15
N PHE A 161 8.70 1.37 7.97
CA PHE A 161 8.94 2.72 8.49
C PHE A 161 10.21 2.77 9.31
N LYS A 162 10.39 1.85 10.28
CA LYS A 162 11.62 1.79 11.11
C LYS A 162 12.87 1.60 10.26
N GLN A 163 12.84 0.69 9.29
CA GLN A 163 13.97 0.43 8.40
C GLN A 163 14.34 1.63 7.52
N LYS A 164 13.35 2.40 7.04
CA LYS A 164 13.60 3.59 6.22
C LYS A 164 13.95 4.85 7.04
N ALA A 165 13.33 5.01 8.20
CA ALA A 165 13.53 6.17 9.07
C ALA A 165 14.84 6.12 9.87
N THR A 166 15.40 4.93 10.13
CA THR A 166 16.63 4.80 10.93
C THR A 166 17.89 5.31 10.23
N PRO A 167 18.14 5.07 8.92
CA PRO A 167 19.30 5.65 8.23
C PRO A 167 19.14 7.15 8.00
N CYS A 168 17.92 7.62 7.72
CA CYS A 168 17.64 9.04 7.42
C CYS A 168 17.88 9.98 8.62
N MET A 169 17.78 9.47 9.86
CA MET A 169 18.14 10.26 11.04
C MET A 169 19.64 10.22 11.39
N LYS A 170 20.41 9.31 10.78
CA LYS A 170 21.84 9.12 11.09
C LYS A 170 22.76 9.97 10.22
N THR A 171 22.23 10.72 9.26
CA THR A 171 22.97 11.63 8.38
C THR A 171 23.36 12.94 9.08
N GLY A 172 24.01 12.85 10.24
CA GLY A 172 24.62 14.00 10.93
C GLY A 172 25.85 14.63 10.25
N PRO A 173 26.75 13.91 9.53
CA PRO A 173 27.96 14.52 8.97
C PRO A 173 27.68 15.46 7.78
N GLU A 174 26.49 15.40 7.20
CA GLU A 174 26.07 16.27 6.08
C GLU A 174 25.86 17.72 6.56
N GLU A 175 25.22 17.92 7.72
CA GLU A 175 25.02 19.26 8.30
C GLU A 175 26.34 19.94 8.69
N GLU A 176 27.29 19.17 9.21
CA GLU A 176 28.60 19.68 9.61
C GLU A 176 29.41 20.14 8.39
N MET A 177 29.40 19.37 7.30
CA MET A 177 30.02 19.77 6.04
C MET A 177 29.37 21.02 5.45
N LEU A 178 28.04 21.13 5.50
CA LEU A 178 27.31 22.28 4.96
C LEU A 178 27.58 23.57 5.76
N SER A 179 27.81 23.45 7.06
CA SER A 179 28.05 24.57 7.98
C SER A 179 29.48 25.13 7.92
N GLN A 180 30.43 24.38 7.33
CA GLN A 180 31.81 24.84 7.20
C GLN A 180 31.91 26.06 6.26
N LYS A 181 32.80 27.00 6.61
CA LYS A 181 33.10 28.20 5.81
C LYS A 181 34.47 28.15 5.13
N ASP A 182 34.84 26.96 4.69
CA ASP A 182 36.07 26.64 3.97
C ASP A 182 36.29 27.48 2.70
N TYR A 183 35.24 28.03 2.11
CA TYR A 183 35.30 28.90 0.93
C TYR A 183 35.76 30.34 1.20
N GLU A 184 35.80 30.80 2.46
CA GLU A 184 36.18 32.20 2.78
C GLU A 184 37.66 32.47 2.49
N SER A 185 38.55 31.55 2.83
CA SER A 185 40.00 31.65 2.63
C SER A 185 40.53 30.89 1.41
N ALA A 186 39.68 30.19 0.67
CA ALA A 186 40.08 29.30 -0.41
C ALA A 186 40.62 30.02 -1.66
N SER A 187 41.58 29.36 -2.33
CA SER A 187 42.07 29.76 -3.65
C SER A 187 41.04 29.46 -4.75
N VAL A 188 41.27 29.93 -5.98
CA VAL A 188 40.29 29.79 -7.06
C VAL A 188 40.09 28.36 -7.54
N ASP A 189 41.18 27.63 -7.61
CA ASP A 189 41.14 26.24 -8.01
C ASP A 189 40.48 25.41 -6.90
N GLU A 190 40.68 25.78 -5.62
CA GLU A 190 39.95 25.23 -4.48
C GLU A 190 38.45 25.56 -4.53
N ILE A 191 38.06 26.82 -4.78
CA ILE A 191 36.64 27.21 -4.92
C ILE A 191 35.97 26.43 -6.06
N ARG A 192 36.65 26.29 -7.21
CA ARG A 192 36.14 25.51 -8.34
C ARG A 192 35.99 24.03 -7.98
N ALA A 193 36.94 23.47 -7.21
CA ALA A 193 36.86 22.10 -6.72
C ALA A 193 35.72 21.92 -5.71
N LEU A 194 35.54 22.85 -4.77
CA LEU A 194 34.46 22.86 -3.79
C LEU A 194 33.09 22.94 -4.47
N MET A 195 32.94 23.74 -5.52
CA MET A 195 31.70 23.78 -6.30
C MET A 195 31.35 22.42 -6.93
N ARG A 196 32.32 21.73 -7.54
CA ARG A 196 32.06 20.39 -8.11
C ARG A 196 31.69 19.36 -7.05
N LYS A 197 32.33 19.43 -5.88
CA LYS A 197 31.95 18.58 -4.74
C LYS A 197 30.54 18.90 -4.26
N HIS A 198 30.16 20.18 -4.24
CA HIS A 198 28.82 20.60 -3.86
C HIS A 198 27.77 20.15 -4.88
N GLU A 199 28.03 20.26 -6.18
CA GLU A 199 27.15 19.73 -7.24
C GLU A 199 26.94 18.22 -7.12
N ALA A 200 28.00 17.46 -6.79
CA ALA A 200 27.88 16.03 -6.51
C ALA A 200 27.01 15.76 -5.27
N PHE A 201 27.19 16.55 -4.21
CA PHE A 201 26.36 16.47 -3.01
C PHE A 201 24.89 16.82 -3.28
N GLU A 202 24.59 17.84 -4.09
CA GLU A 202 23.22 18.18 -4.49
C GLU A 202 22.55 17.05 -5.28
N SER A 203 23.32 16.38 -6.15
CA SER A 203 22.83 15.20 -6.88
C SER A 203 22.50 14.04 -5.93
N ASP A 204 23.36 13.78 -4.95
CA ASP A 204 23.11 12.75 -3.94
C ASP A 204 21.89 13.11 -3.09
N LEU A 205 21.80 14.37 -2.63
CA LEU A 205 20.67 14.91 -1.88
C LEU A 205 19.37 14.77 -2.69
N ALA A 206 19.34 15.08 -3.98
CA ALA A 206 18.15 14.86 -4.80
C ALA A 206 17.65 13.40 -4.78
N ALA A 207 18.56 12.41 -4.68
CA ALA A 207 18.19 11.00 -4.53
C ALA A 207 17.67 10.64 -3.11
N HIS A 208 17.92 11.46 -2.09
CA HIS A 208 17.33 11.32 -0.76
C HIS A 208 15.86 11.81 -0.69
N GLN A 209 15.45 12.74 -1.56
CA GLN A 209 14.07 13.28 -1.61
C GLN A 209 13.01 12.18 -1.74
N GLU A 210 13.21 11.21 -2.64
CA GLU A 210 12.25 10.13 -2.86
C GLU A 210 12.08 9.28 -1.60
N ARG A 211 13.17 9.03 -0.87
CA ARG A 211 13.14 8.25 0.37
C ARG A 211 12.33 8.94 1.46
N VAL A 212 12.48 10.26 1.62
CA VAL A 212 11.68 11.05 2.58
C VAL A 212 10.20 11.02 2.20
N GLY A 213 9.88 11.17 0.90
CA GLY A 213 8.50 11.04 0.40
C GLY A 213 7.87 9.68 0.71
N GLN A 214 8.63 8.59 0.53
CA GLN A 214 8.17 7.24 0.89
C GLN A 214 7.93 7.07 2.40
N ILE A 215 8.76 7.67 3.26
CA ILE A 215 8.58 7.63 4.72
C ILE A 215 7.28 8.35 5.12
N ALA A 216 7.01 9.52 4.55
CA ALA A 216 5.79 10.27 4.79
C ALA A 216 4.53 9.50 4.31
N ALA A 217 4.60 8.87 3.13
CA ALA A 217 3.50 8.05 2.64
C ALA A 217 3.20 6.85 3.56
N ILE A 218 4.22 6.17 4.08
CA ILE A 218 4.04 5.06 5.03
C ILE A 218 3.45 5.57 6.36
N ALA A 219 3.89 6.72 6.85
CA ALA A 219 3.33 7.32 8.07
C ALA A 219 1.86 7.67 7.91
N GLN A 220 1.47 8.21 6.75
CA GLN A 220 0.06 8.48 6.42
C GLN A 220 -0.76 7.19 6.37
N GLU A 221 -0.27 6.15 5.70
CA GLU A 221 -0.96 4.85 5.62
C GLU A 221 -1.14 4.21 7.01
N LEU A 222 -0.16 4.36 7.91
CA LEU A 222 -0.29 3.94 9.31
C LEU A 222 -1.38 4.71 10.07
N ASN A 223 -1.59 6.00 9.77
CA ASN A 223 -2.68 6.78 10.35
C ASN A 223 -4.04 6.33 9.82
N GLU A 224 -4.16 6.10 8.52
CA GLU A 224 -5.41 5.63 7.88
C GLU A 224 -5.86 4.27 8.41
N LEU A 225 -4.92 3.44 8.88
CA LEU A 225 -5.19 2.14 9.49
C LEU A 225 -5.35 2.20 11.01
N ASP A 226 -5.47 3.38 11.63
CA ASP A 226 -5.62 3.57 13.08
C ASP A 226 -4.52 2.87 13.89
N TYR A 227 -3.25 3.07 13.51
CA TYR A 227 -2.12 2.53 14.27
C TYR A 227 -2.09 3.08 15.70
N HIS A 228 -1.88 2.20 16.68
CA HIS A 228 -1.94 2.55 18.10
C HIS A 228 -0.89 3.58 18.54
N ASP A 229 0.30 3.56 17.93
CA ASP A 229 1.39 4.49 18.20
C ASP A 229 1.64 5.45 17.02
N ALA A 230 0.55 5.80 16.32
CA ALA A 230 0.56 6.76 15.22
C ALA A 230 1.20 8.10 15.62
N ALA A 231 1.00 8.57 16.85
CA ALA A 231 1.55 9.83 17.35
C ALA A 231 3.10 9.83 17.35
N SER A 232 3.73 8.74 17.78
CA SER A 232 5.19 8.59 17.78
C SER A 232 5.74 8.53 16.35
N VAL A 233 5.08 7.76 15.47
CA VAL A 233 5.42 7.67 14.05
C VAL A 233 5.35 9.04 13.37
N ASN A 234 4.27 9.80 13.60
CA ASN A 234 4.08 11.13 13.04
C ASN A 234 5.12 12.13 13.57
N SER A 235 5.40 12.11 14.87
CA SER A 235 6.42 12.98 15.48
C SER A 235 7.79 12.72 14.87
N ARG A 236 8.14 11.45 14.66
CA ARG A 236 9.39 11.06 14.03
C ARG A 236 9.43 11.40 12.54
N CYS A 237 8.32 11.22 11.82
CA CYS A 237 8.21 11.62 10.42
C CYS A 237 8.41 13.13 10.27
N GLN A 238 7.76 13.93 11.12
CA GLN A 238 7.89 15.37 11.13
C GLN A 238 9.35 15.80 11.38
N ALA A 239 10.02 15.21 12.37
CA ALA A 239 11.42 15.49 12.63
C ALA A 239 12.34 15.20 11.43
N ILE A 240 12.02 14.15 10.65
CA ILE A 240 12.76 13.83 9.40
C ILE A 240 12.47 14.89 8.32
N CYS A 241 11.22 15.32 8.16
CA CYS A 241 10.86 16.38 7.23
C CYS A 241 11.52 17.72 7.60
N ASP A 242 11.50 18.11 8.87
CA ASP A 242 12.11 19.36 9.33
C ASP A 242 13.63 19.35 9.14
N HIS A 243 14.29 18.22 9.42
CA HIS A 243 15.72 18.03 9.15
C HIS A 243 16.02 18.10 7.64
N TRP A 244 15.17 17.49 6.81
CA TRP A 244 15.29 17.54 5.36
C TRP A 244 15.18 18.97 4.81
N ASP A 245 14.18 19.73 5.27
CA ASP A 245 14.00 21.12 4.88
C ASP A 245 15.20 21.98 5.32
N THR A 246 15.71 21.72 6.53
CA THR A 246 16.92 22.38 7.06
C THR A 246 18.14 22.10 6.17
N LEU A 247 18.39 20.84 5.81
CA LEU A 247 19.46 20.45 4.88
C LEU A 247 19.31 21.13 3.52
N GLY A 248 18.10 21.19 2.97
CA GLY A 248 17.81 21.89 1.72
C GLY A 248 18.19 23.38 1.80
N THR A 249 17.78 24.07 2.87
CA THR A 249 18.13 25.49 3.05
C THR A 249 19.63 25.74 3.26
N LEU A 250 20.32 24.86 4.00
CA LEU A 250 21.77 24.97 4.22
C LEU A 250 22.55 24.72 2.92
N THR A 251 22.12 23.74 2.13
CA THR A 251 22.68 23.44 0.81
C THR A 251 22.58 24.66 -0.09
N GLN A 252 21.38 25.25 -0.20
CA GLN A 252 21.18 26.43 -1.03
C GLN A 252 21.99 27.64 -0.56
N LYS A 253 22.06 27.89 0.76
CA LYS A 253 22.90 28.97 1.32
C LYS A 253 24.38 28.77 0.98
N ARG A 254 24.90 27.54 1.05
CA ARG A 254 26.28 27.23 0.71
C ARG A 254 26.54 27.42 -0.80
N ARG A 255 25.60 27.00 -1.66
CA ARG A 255 25.65 27.24 -3.11
C ARG A 255 25.76 28.74 -3.43
N ASP A 256 24.87 29.54 -2.87
CA ASP A 256 24.85 30.99 -3.09
C ASP A 256 26.15 31.65 -2.61
N ALA A 257 26.68 31.23 -1.45
CA ALA A 257 27.94 31.73 -0.91
C ALA A 257 29.14 31.40 -1.83
N LEU A 258 29.22 30.17 -2.33
CA LEU A 258 30.24 29.74 -3.29
C LEU A 258 30.14 30.52 -4.61
N GLU A 259 28.93 30.75 -5.11
CA GLU A 259 28.70 31.53 -6.33
C GLU A 259 29.07 33.01 -6.15
N VAL A 260 28.73 33.61 -5.01
CA VAL A 260 29.11 34.99 -4.68
C VAL A 260 30.63 35.10 -4.59
N ARG A 261 31.29 34.14 -3.93
CA ARG A 261 32.75 34.12 -3.82
C ARG A 261 33.42 34.01 -5.19
N LYS A 262 32.91 33.14 -6.06
CA LYS A 262 33.36 33.02 -7.47
C LYS A 262 33.18 34.33 -8.24
N ARG A 263 32.03 35.00 -8.10
CA ARG A 263 31.74 36.30 -8.74
C ARG A 263 32.66 37.41 -8.26
N GLN A 264 32.85 37.54 -6.94
CA GLN A 264 33.78 38.51 -6.34
C GLN A 264 35.19 38.33 -6.91
N TRP A 265 35.62 37.07 -7.06
CA TRP A 265 36.93 36.80 -7.61
C TRP A 265 37.04 37.17 -9.10
N HIS A 266 36.04 36.82 -9.93
CA HIS A 266 35.99 37.25 -11.33
C HIS A 266 36.06 38.77 -11.48
N GLN A 267 35.29 39.51 -10.66
CA GLN A 267 35.33 40.98 -10.63
C GLN A 267 36.69 41.51 -10.18
N GLY A 268 37.33 40.85 -9.20
CA GLY A 268 38.68 41.17 -8.74
C GLY A 268 39.75 41.02 -9.84
N ILE A 269 39.65 39.99 -10.69
CA ILE A 269 40.53 39.88 -11.86
C ILE A 269 40.20 40.98 -12.88
N GLN A 270 38.93 41.15 -13.24
CA GLN A 270 38.53 42.17 -14.23
C GLN A 270 38.99 43.57 -13.81
N SER A 271 38.93 43.89 -12.51
CA SER A 271 39.42 45.15 -11.96
C SER A 271 40.95 45.26 -12.01
N ARG A 272 41.70 44.17 -11.85
CA ARG A 272 43.17 44.15 -12.01
C ARG A 272 43.59 44.25 -13.48
N LEU A 273 42.84 43.62 -14.38
CA LEU A 273 43.04 43.72 -15.83
C LEU A 273 42.64 45.11 -16.36
N GLY A 274 41.56 45.71 -15.83
CA GLY A 274 41.07 47.03 -16.22
C GLY A 274 41.85 48.21 -15.63
N ARG A 275 42.58 48.02 -14.52
CA ARG A 275 43.57 48.99 -13.99
C ARG A 275 44.96 48.86 -14.63
N GLY A 276 45.11 47.98 -15.62
CA GLY A 276 46.28 47.94 -16.50
C GLY A 276 46.23 49.09 -17.51
N ALA A 277 46.83 50.23 -17.12
CA ALA A 277 47.28 51.36 -17.94
C ALA A 277 46.23 52.34 -18.49
N PRO A 278 45.97 53.47 -17.79
CA PRO A 278 45.77 54.75 -18.44
C PRO A 278 47.14 55.36 -18.77
N GLY A 279 47.46 55.46 -20.05
CA GLY A 279 48.56 56.29 -20.55
C GLY A 279 49.88 55.57 -20.80
N MET A 280 49.98 54.87 -21.93
CA MET A 280 51.16 54.90 -22.80
C MET A 280 50.71 54.64 -24.25
N GLU A 281 50.32 55.71 -24.93
CA GLU A 281 50.41 55.77 -26.39
C GLU A 281 51.89 55.57 -26.77
N GLY A 282 52.20 54.51 -27.51
CA GLY A 282 53.56 54.29 -28.01
C GLY A 282 53.99 52.83 -28.07
N SER A 283 53.58 52.16 -29.14
CA SER A 283 54.34 51.14 -29.91
C SER A 283 54.97 49.89 -29.24
N ALA A 284 55.16 49.78 -27.92
CA ALA A 284 55.99 48.71 -27.34
C ALA A 284 55.22 47.58 -26.61
N HIS A 285 53.90 47.70 -26.42
CA HIS A 285 53.14 46.76 -25.57
C HIS A 285 52.68 45.46 -26.24
N ARG A 286 52.75 45.35 -27.57
CA ARG A 286 52.29 44.14 -28.28
C ARG A 286 53.31 42.99 -28.29
N THR A 287 54.56 43.24 -27.90
CA THR A 287 55.65 42.27 -28.03
C THR A 287 55.99 41.54 -26.72
N PHE A 288 55.59 42.07 -25.55
CA PHE A 288 56.11 41.56 -24.27
C PHE A 288 55.10 40.88 -23.33
N ILE A 289 53.78 41.05 -23.51
CA ILE A 289 52.80 40.46 -22.57
C ILE A 289 52.24 39.11 -23.04
N LEU A 290 52.15 38.88 -24.35
CA LEU A 290 51.65 37.61 -24.91
C LEU A 290 52.54 36.38 -24.61
N PRO A 291 53.89 36.46 -24.63
CA PRO A 291 54.73 35.30 -24.30
C PRO A 291 54.64 34.90 -22.82
N ARG A 292 54.40 35.88 -21.94
CA ARG A 292 54.39 35.68 -20.48
C ARG A 292 53.06 35.12 -19.97
N ILE A 293 51.94 35.44 -20.63
CA ILE A 293 50.64 34.79 -20.39
C ILE A 293 50.65 33.35 -20.93
N LEU A 294 51.32 33.10 -22.06
CA LEU A 294 51.47 31.75 -22.62
C LEU A 294 52.37 30.85 -21.75
N PHE A 295 53.38 31.41 -21.07
CA PHE A 295 54.25 30.67 -20.15
C PHE A 295 53.53 30.24 -18.87
N ILE A 296 52.65 31.08 -18.32
CA ILE A 296 51.85 30.74 -17.13
C ILE A 296 50.79 29.67 -17.44
N LEU A 297 50.26 29.64 -18.67
CA LEU A 297 49.34 28.59 -19.12
C LEU A 297 50.03 27.26 -19.48
N ARG A 298 51.37 27.22 -19.57
CA ARG A 298 52.15 26.02 -19.93
C ARG A 298 52.85 25.35 -18.74
N GLY A 299 52.69 25.87 -17.53
CA GLY A 299 53.34 25.37 -16.32
C GLY A 299 52.52 24.34 -15.54
N SER A 300 52.25 23.17 -16.11
CA SER A 300 52.22 21.89 -15.35
C SER A 300 52.09 20.70 -16.30
N ALA A 301 53.23 20.10 -16.64
CA ALA A 301 53.47 18.71 -17.04
C ALA A 301 54.57 18.64 -18.11
N VAL A 302 55.74 18.21 -17.68
CA VAL A 302 56.86 17.79 -18.52
C VAL A 302 56.45 16.51 -19.24
N THR A 303 56.27 16.56 -20.56
CA THR A 303 56.58 15.47 -21.49
C THR A 303 56.84 16.08 -22.86
N GLU A 304 58.05 15.84 -23.38
CA GLU A 304 58.48 16.24 -24.71
C GLU A 304 57.57 15.64 -25.79
N VAL A 305 57.07 16.48 -26.70
CA VAL A 305 56.41 16.04 -27.93
C VAL A 305 57.08 16.78 -29.11
N PRO A 306 57.56 16.06 -30.14
CA PRO A 306 58.33 16.65 -31.24
C PRO A 306 57.49 17.59 -32.13
N LEU A 307 58.16 18.66 -32.56
CA LEU A 307 57.70 19.77 -33.40
C LEU A 307 57.33 19.36 -34.84
N ASN A 308 56.27 18.58 -35.02
CA ASN A 308 55.65 18.37 -36.35
C ASN A 308 54.18 17.96 -36.22
N LYS A 309 53.34 18.91 -35.81
CA LYS A 309 51.86 18.99 -36.00
C LYS A 309 51.35 20.20 -35.21
N VAL A 310 51.46 21.40 -35.80
CA VAL A 310 50.73 22.57 -35.29
C VAL A 310 49.37 22.57 -35.96
N ASP A 311 48.42 21.89 -35.33
CA ASP A 311 47.05 21.75 -35.81
C ASP A 311 46.32 23.11 -35.83
N HIS A 312 45.48 23.27 -36.85
CA HIS A 312 44.48 24.34 -37.06
C HIS A 312 43.56 24.62 -35.84
N ASN A 313 43.62 23.80 -34.80
CA ASN A 313 42.78 23.88 -33.61
C ASN A 313 43.14 25.02 -32.65
N ILE A 314 44.41 25.45 -32.57
CA ILE A 314 44.80 26.51 -31.62
C ILE A 314 44.23 27.87 -32.04
N THR A 315 44.21 28.16 -33.35
CA THR A 315 43.62 29.38 -33.92
C THR A 315 42.09 29.38 -33.81
N ALA A 316 41.44 28.21 -33.87
CA ALA A 316 40.01 28.05 -33.66
C ALA A 316 39.61 28.23 -32.19
N MET A 317 40.43 27.74 -31.24
CA MET A 317 40.23 27.94 -29.80
C MET A 317 40.37 29.41 -29.39
N LEU A 318 41.33 30.15 -29.96
CA LEU A 318 41.50 31.58 -29.69
C LEU A 318 40.35 32.44 -30.23
N LYS A 319 39.76 32.07 -31.38
CA LYS A 319 38.55 32.75 -31.92
C LYS A 319 37.30 32.48 -31.07
N LYS A 320 37.21 31.33 -30.40
CA LYS A 320 36.08 30.98 -29.53
C LYS A 320 36.17 31.63 -28.13
N TRP A 321 37.39 31.92 -27.66
CA TRP A 321 37.63 32.56 -26.36
C TRP A 321 37.51 34.09 -26.37
N LEU A 322 37.73 34.76 -27.51
CA LEU A 322 37.77 36.24 -27.56
C LEU A 322 36.48 36.95 -28.03
N TYR A 323 35.39 36.23 -28.32
CA TYR A 323 34.09 36.80 -28.72
C TYR A 323 34.19 38.00 -29.71
N LEU A 324 34.98 37.87 -30.79
CA LEU A 324 35.06 38.87 -31.84
C LEU A 324 33.85 38.73 -32.80
N PRO A 325 33.13 39.82 -33.14
CA PRO A 325 31.96 39.75 -34.01
C PRO A 325 32.38 39.44 -35.45
N LYS A 326 31.73 38.45 -36.07
CA LYS A 326 31.93 38.09 -37.48
C LYS A 326 31.29 39.15 -38.38
N ARG A 327 32.08 40.05 -38.96
CA ARG A 327 31.71 40.73 -40.21
C ARG A 327 32.84 40.65 -41.23
N THR A 328 32.42 40.21 -42.42
CA THR A 328 32.99 40.42 -43.77
C THR A 328 34.37 39.84 -44.07
N THR A 329 34.40 38.62 -44.63
CA THR A 329 35.55 38.14 -45.44
C THR A 329 35.16 37.40 -46.73
N ASN A 330 33.91 37.43 -47.20
CA ASN A 330 33.52 36.72 -48.44
C ASN A 330 32.95 37.57 -49.60
N ASP A 331 32.89 38.91 -49.48
CA ASP A 331 32.25 39.75 -50.51
C ASP A 331 33.22 40.51 -51.46
N ILE A 332 34.47 40.07 -51.63
CA ILE A 332 35.44 40.81 -52.50
C ILE A 332 35.89 40.01 -53.74
N LEU A 333 35.49 38.76 -53.95
CA LEU A 333 35.94 37.99 -55.13
C LEU A 333 34.80 37.21 -55.82
N ARG A 334 33.93 37.92 -56.55
CA ARG A 334 33.34 37.47 -57.83
C ARG A 334 32.46 38.58 -58.45
N GLY A 335 32.95 39.16 -59.55
CA GLY A 335 32.15 39.95 -60.49
C GLY A 335 31.31 39.09 -61.44
N PRO A 336 30.45 39.70 -62.28
CA PRO A 336 29.16 39.15 -62.68
C PRO A 336 29.15 38.55 -64.10
N VAL A 337 28.34 37.50 -64.35
CA VAL A 337 27.92 37.13 -65.71
C VAL A 337 26.47 36.60 -65.72
N GLN A 338 25.74 37.08 -66.73
CA GLN A 338 24.33 36.93 -67.08
C GLN A 338 23.90 35.53 -67.58
N LYS A 339 22.58 35.28 -67.47
CA LYS A 339 21.60 34.89 -68.52
C LYS A 339 20.67 33.76 -68.07
N GLY A 340 19.37 34.09 -67.96
CA GLY A 340 18.28 33.48 -68.74
C GLY A 340 17.73 32.22 -68.06
N GLY A 341 16.44 31.95 -67.94
CA GLY A 341 15.21 32.48 -68.54
C GLY A 341 14.21 31.32 -68.53
N ALA A 342 12.91 31.63 -68.33
CA ALA A 342 11.74 30.74 -68.45
C ALA A 342 11.62 29.59 -67.41
N ALA A 343 10.44 29.15 -66.94
CA ALA A 343 9.07 29.63 -67.02
C ALA A 343 8.21 28.84 -66.01
N THR A 344 7.46 29.55 -65.15
CA THR A 344 6.04 29.33 -64.76
C THR A 344 5.61 27.97 -64.14
N PRO A 345 4.36 27.81 -63.64
CA PRO A 345 4.12 27.60 -62.21
C PRO A 345 3.35 26.28 -61.98
N LYS A 346 2.97 25.96 -60.74
CA LYS A 346 1.67 25.35 -60.34
C LYS A 346 1.67 24.97 -58.86
N ILE A 347 0.65 25.45 -58.13
CA ILE A 347 -0.39 24.69 -57.39
C ILE A 347 0.20 23.98 -56.15
N GLY A 348 -0.15 24.35 -54.92
CA GLY A 348 -1.51 24.43 -54.37
C GLY A 348 -1.72 23.22 -53.45
N ASP A 349 -2.48 23.42 -52.37
CA ASP A 349 -2.97 22.45 -51.37
C ASP A 349 -2.24 22.47 -50.01
N PHE A 350 -2.83 23.13 -48.99
CA PHE A 350 -3.84 22.65 -47.99
C PHE A 350 -3.12 21.88 -46.84
N GLN A 351 -3.07 22.43 -45.60
CA GLN A 351 -4.01 22.14 -44.48
C GLN A 351 -4.36 20.65 -44.41
N ASP A 352 -4.03 19.89 -43.36
CA ASP A 352 -4.09 20.18 -41.91
C ASP A 352 -2.81 19.86 -41.12
#